data_AF-A0A014M382-F1
#
_entry.id   AF-A0A014M382-F1
#
_cell.length_a   1.000
_cell.length_b   1.000
_cell.length_c   1.000
_cell.angle_alpha   90.00
_cell.angle_beta   90.00
_cell.angle_gamma   90.00
#
_symmetry.space_group_name_H-M   'P 1'
#
loop_
_entity.id
_entity.type
_entity.pdbx_description
1 polymer ?
#
loop_
_entity_poly.entity_id
_entity_poly.type
_entity_poly.pdbx_seq_one_letter_code
_entity_poly.pdbx_strand_id
1 'polypeptide(L)'
;MQSIESETHKHFEDAFFRTEYYIRQSKSWIDSSEFKEKLYADIQYAAENGYKRILLRAPDIQLNELAIYDARFNKEDNSIIGHRGIRIQHLYHDYFSDFRELYQEIISSFSLSVEIVWPYVTQLRECDLFELTPSYYIMVETPALLIDLVQKRIRKEIKGYVIGLNDLYSLYFGASRQVSYYRQDMSELINFTIEMIEKSKIEKKYIYWAGYYAEKDARLIVEKGFENLIIDQQALTCTDSTMDKVWGLYDKQLEKIRRVL
;
A
#
# COMPACT_ATOMS: atom_id res chain seq x y z
N MET A 1 -33.64 17.45 29.81
CA MET A 1 -32.94 16.39 29.05
C MET A 1 -32.73 16.92 27.64
N GLN A 2 -31.55 17.48 27.37
CA GLN A 2 -31.16 17.88 26.02
C GLN A 2 -30.65 16.62 25.31
N SER A 3 -31.19 16.37 24.12
CA SER A 3 -30.74 15.31 23.22
C SER A 3 -29.29 15.59 22.82
N ILE A 4 -28.41 14.66 23.18
CA ILE A 4 -27.04 14.62 22.66
C ILE A 4 -27.19 14.25 21.18
N GLU A 5 -27.16 15.26 20.33
CA GLU A 5 -27.01 15.08 18.88
C GLU A 5 -25.68 14.36 18.62
N SER A 6 -25.77 13.31 17.81
CA SER A 6 -24.70 12.37 17.47
C SER A 6 -23.67 13.01 16.55
N GLU A 7 -22.88 13.95 17.05
CA GLU A 7 -21.63 14.31 16.41
C GLU A 7 -20.56 13.28 16.79
N THR A 8 -19.88 12.69 15.80
CA THR A 8 -18.43 12.37 15.82
C THR A 8 -17.99 11.41 14.69
N HIS A 9 -18.71 11.19 13.55
CA HIS A 9 -18.27 10.14 12.60
C HIS A 9 -17.20 10.71 11.67
N LYS A 10 -15.95 10.75 12.13
CA LYS A 10 -14.80 10.89 11.23
C LYS A 10 -14.62 9.55 10.52
N HIS A 11 -15.17 9.48 9.32
CA HIS A 11 -14.96 8.39 8.37
C HIS A 11 -13.48 8.35 7.96
N PHE A 12 -12.92 7.16 7.73
CA PHE A 12 -11.67 7.02 7.00
C PHE A 12 -11.84 7.65 5.62
N GLU A 13 -10.92 8.53 5.23
CA GLU A 13 -11.04 9.19 3.93
C GLU A 13 -10.63 8.27 2.78
N ASP A 14 -9.70 7.33 3.03
CA ASP A 14 -9.09 6.54 1.97
C ASP A 14 -9.10 5.04 2.31
N ALA A 15 -9.38 4.19 1.32
CA ALA A 15 -9.21 2.74 1.37
C ALA A 15 -8.02 2.30 0.50
N PHE A 16 -7.29 1.27 0.91
CA PHE A 16 -6.12 0.75 0.19
C PHE A 16 -6.32 -0.70 -0.22
N PHE A 17 -6.29 -0.98 -1.52
CA PHE A 17 -6.51 -2.32 -2.07
C PHE A 17 -5.29 -2.85 -2.79
N ARG A 18 -5.02 -4.14 -2.59
CA ARG A 18 -3.86 -4.86 -3.14
C ARG A 18 -4.33 -5.85 -4.19
N THR A 19 -4.13 -5.55 -5.46
CA THR A 19 -4.62 -6.38 -6.58
C THR A 19 -4.10 -7.82 -6.53
N GLU A 20 -2.85 -8.05 -6.10
CA GLU A 20 -2.32 -9.42 -6.04
C GLU A 20 -3.01 -10.31 -5.00
N TYR A 21 -3.72 -9.74 -4.01
CA TYR A 21 -4.53 -10.52 -3.08
C TYR A 21 -5.72 -11.15 -3.78
N TYR A 22 -6.39 -10.40 -4.65
CA TYR A 22 -7.50 -10.89 -5.46
C TYR A 22 -7.06 -11.95 -6.47
N ILE A 23 -5.89 -11.77 -7.09
CA ILE A 23 -5.27 -12.77 -8.00
C ILE A 23 -5.06 -14.11 -7.25
N ARG A 24 -4.47 -14.04 -6.05
CA ARG A 24 -4.21 -15.24 -5.23
C ARG A 24 -5.48 -15.91 -4.74
N GLN A 25 -6.49 -15.13 -4.33
CA GLN A 25 -7.76 -15.65 -3.81
C GLN A 25 -8.64 -16.27 -4.90
N SER A 26 -8.70 -15.64 -6.07
CA SER A 26 -9.45 -16.15 -7.24
C SER A 26 -8.69 -17.24 -8.00
N LYS A 27 -7.39 -17.44 -7.70
CA LYS A 27 -6.49 -18.35 -8.41
C LYS A 27 -6.54 -18.15 -9.93
N SER A 28 -6.82 -16.94 -10.38
CA SER A 28 -6.97 -16.57 -11.78
C SER A 28 -6.35 -15.20 -12.04
N TRP A 29 -6.10 -14.93 -13.32
CA TRP A 29 -5.57 -13.65 -13.76
C TRP A 29 -6.65 -12.55 -13.71
N ILE A 30 -6.23 -11.31 -13.93
CA ILE A 30 -7.00 -10.09 -13.70
C ILE A 30 -8.20 -9.96 -14.64
N ASP A 31 -8.18 -10.64 -15.78
CA ASP A 31 -9.23 -10.67 -16.78
C ASP A 31 -10.43 -11.56 -16.39
N SER A 32 -10.28 -12.39 -15.35
CA SER A 32 -11.32 -13.34 -14.95
C SER A 32 -12.53 -12.65 -14.30
N SER A 33 -13.74 -13.17 -14.55
CA SER A 33 -14.97 -12.68 -13.91
C SER A 33 -14.90 -12.80 -12.39
N GLU A 34 -14.34 -13.88 -11.85
CA GLU A 34 -14.24 -14.09 -10.41
C GLU A 34 -13.35 -13.04 -9.73
N PHE A 35 -12.22 -12.68 -10.36
CA PHE A 35 -11.36 -11.61 -9.88
C PHE A 35 -12.12 -10.28 -9.85
N LYS A 36 -12.78 -9.93 -10.97
CA LYS A 36 -13.49 -8.65 -11.14
C LYS A 36 -14.65 -8.54 -10.15
N GLU A 37 -15.44 -9.58 -9.98
CA GLU A 37 -16.56 -9.62 -9.04
C GLU A 37 -16.11 -9.30 -7.60
N LYS A 38 -15.02 -9.93 -7.13
CA LYS A 38 -14.49 -9.70 -5.78
C LYS A 38 -13.97 -8.27 -5.60
N LEU A 39 -13.18 -7.77 -6.55
CA LEU A 39 -12.64 -6.42 -6.47
C LEU A 39 -13.75 -5.36 -6.54
N TYR A 40 -14.76 -5.55 -7.39
CA TYR A 40 -15.85 -4.59 -7.56
C TYR A 40 -16.76 -4.57 -6.34
N ALA A 41 -17.00 -5.73 -5.71
CA ALA A 41 -17.74 -5.80 -4.45
C ALA A 41 -17.05 -4.96 -3.35
N ASP A 42 -15.72 -5.06 -3.21
CA ASP A 42 -14.98 -4.31 -2.19
C ASP A 42 -14.93 -2.80 -2.49
N ILE A 43 -14.79 -2.41 -3.76
CA ILE A 43 -14.84 -1.00 -4.17
C ILE A 43 -16.25 -0.42 -3.93
N GLN A 44 -17.30 -1.17 -4.28
CA GLN A 44 -18.68 -0.78 -4.03
C GLN A 44 -18.94 -0.61 -2.53
N TYR A 45 -18.47 -1.56 -1.72
CA TYR A 45 -18.57 -1.47 -0.27
C TYR A 45 -17.90 -0.20 0.26
N ALA A 46 -16.69 0.13 -0.21
CA ALA A 46 -16.01 1.35 0.18
C ALA A 46 -16.81 2.62 -0.23
N ALA A 47 -17.45 2.61 -1.40
CA ALA A 47 -18.31 3.71 -1.84
C ALA A 47 -19.52 3.90 -0.92
N GLU A 48 -20.16 2.81 -0.54
CA GLU A 48 -21.34 2.81 0.33
C GLU A 48 -21.02 3.21 1.78
N ASN A 49 -19.79 2.97 2.23
CA ASN A 49 -19.34 3.29 3.59
C ASN A 49 -18.67 4.67 3.73
N GLY A 50 -18.76 5.50 2.68
CA GLY A 50 -18.36 6.91 2.74
C GLY A 50 -16.85 7.15 2.64
N TYR A 51 -16.08 6.18 2.15
CA TYR A 51 -14.69 6.45 1.75
C TYR A 51 -14.69 7.46 0.60
N LYS A 52 -13.72 8.38 0.58
CA LYS A 52 -13.60 9.43 -0.43
C LYS A 52 -12.68 8.99 -1.58
N ARG A 53 -11.69 8.17 -1.28
CA ARG A 53 -10.68 7.71 -2.24
C ARG A 53 -10.36 6.23 -2.07
N ILE A 54 -10.09 5.58 -3.19
CA ILE A 54 -9.44 4.28 -3.25
C ILE A 54 -8.01 4.46 -3.73
N LEU A 55 -7.06 3.90 -2.99
CA LEU A 55 -5.68 3.70 -3.40
C LEU A 55 -5.55 2.25 -3.90
N LEU A 56 -5.61 2.06 -5.22
CA LEU A 56 -5.52 0.74 -5.84
C LEU A 56 -4.07 0.44 -6.21
N ARG A 57 -3.44 -0.50 -5.51
CA ARG A 57 -2.08 -0.93 -5.83
C ARG A 57 -2.06 -1.79 -7.07
N ALA A 58 -1.24 -1.41 -8.05
CA ALA A 58 -0.98 -2.22 -9.24
C ALA A 58 -0.39 -3.59 -8.85
N PRO A 59 -0.50 -4.62 -9.71
CA PRO A 59 -0.09 -5.98 -9.34
C PRO A 59 1.38 -6.04 -8.93
N ASP A 60 1.61 -6.37 -7.67
CA ASP A 60 2.94 -6.67 -7.12
C ASP A 60 3.15 -8.19 -7.09
N ILE A 61 3.05 -8.79 -8.27
CA ILE A 61 3.25 -10.22 -8.50
C ILE A 61 4.72 -10.44 -8.87
N GLN A 62 5.31 -11.54 -8.38
CA GLN A 62 6.66 -11.97 -8.75
C GLN A 62 6.65 -12.84 -10.01
N LEU A 63 7.75 -12.84 -10.78
CA LEU A 63 7.88 -13.71 -11.96
C LEU A 63 7.62 -15.20 -11.64
N ASN A 64 8.04 -15.66 -10.47
CA ASN A 64 7.79 -17.01 -9.98
C ASN A 64 6.31 -17.33 -9.76
N GLU A 65 5.52 -16.33 -9.37
CA GLU A 65 4.07 -16.47 -9.23
C GLU A 65 3.40 -16.49 -10.60
N LEU A 66 3.84 -15.65 -11.55
CA LEU A 66 3.33 -15.69 -12.93
C LEU A 66 3.61 -17.01 -13.63
N ALA A 67 4.77 -17.63 -13.35
CA ALA A 67 5.13 -18.94 -13.89
C ALA A 67 4.15 -20.07 -13.51
N ILE A 68 3.26 -19.86 -12.53
CA ILE A 68 2.18 -20.79 -12.19
C ILE A 68 1.04 -20.71 -13.22
N TYR A 69 0.80 -19.51 -13.75
CA TYR A 69 -0.29 -19.23 -14.68
C TYR A 69 0.14 -19.33 -16.14
N ASP A 70 1.43 -19.12 -16.43
CA ASP A 70 1.95 -19.09 -17.78
C ASP A 70 3.40 -19.60 -17.85
N ALA A 71 3.61 -20.65 -18.64
CA ALA A 71 4.90 -21.33 -18.78
C ALA A 71 5.98 -20.48 -19.48
N ARG A 72 5.64 -19.34 -20.08
CA ARG A 72 6.60 -18.42 -20.70
C ARG A 72 7.52 -17.73 -19.69
N PHE A 73 7.12 -17.70 -18.41
CA PHE A 73 7.89 -17.05 -17.36
C PHE A 73 8.89 -18.02 -16.71
N ASN A 74 10.17 -17.68 -16.79
CA ASN A 74 11.23 -18.45 -16.13
C ASN A 74 11.28 -18.10 -14.64
N LYS A 75 11.38 -19.13 -13.79
CA LYS A 75 11.56 -18.93 -12.36
C LYS A 75 12.95 -18.34 -12.06
N GLU A 76 12.98 -17.45 -11.07
CA GLU A 76 14.16 -16.82 -10.52
C GLU A 76 14.50 -17.42 -9.15
N ASP A 77 15.80 -17.57 -8.89
CA ASP A 77 16.29 -18.05 -7.59
C ASP A 77 15.96 -17.06 -6.46
N ASN A 78 15.98 -15.75 -6.76
CA ASN A 78 15.81 -14.68 -5.77
C ASN A 78 14.70 -13.71 -6.18
N SER A 79 13.45 -14.12 -6.04
CA SER A 79 12.29 -13.34 -6.47
C SER A 79 12.10 -12.00 -5.74
N ILE A 80 12.67 -11.84 -4.53
CA ILE A 80 12.55 -10.58 -3.76
C ILE A 80 13.34 -9.41 -4.38
N ILE A 81 14.45 -9.69 -5.08
CA ILE A 81 15.28 -8.71 -5.80
C ILE A 81 15.13 -8.80 -7.33
N GLY A 82 14.36 -9.78 -7.81
CA GLY A 82 14.18 -10.10 -9.22
C GLY A 82 13.12 -9.26 -9.94
N HIS A 83 12.44 -9.89 -10.90
CA HIS A 83 11.40 -9.27 -11.72
C HIS A 83 10.04 -9.31 -10.99
N ARG A 84 9.64 -8.18 -10.42
CA ARG A 84 8.36 -8.00 -9.74
C ARG A 84 7.87 -6.54 -9.79
N GLY A 85 6.63 -6.33 -9.35
CA GLY A 85 6.01 -5.01 -9.26
C GLY A 85 6.06 -4.26 -10.58
N ILE A 86 6.52 -3.01 -10.57
CA ILE A 86 6.63 -2.21 -11.80
C ILE A 86 7.54 -2.83 -12.88
N ARG A 87 8.63 -3.52 -12.50
CA ARG A 87 9.63 -4.01 -13.47
C ARG A 87 9.07 -5.06 -14.40
N ILE A 88 8.31 -6.01 -13.84
CA ILE A 88 7.70 -7.08 -14.63
C ILE A 88 6.58 -6.52 -15.51
N GLN A 89 5.86 -5.52 -15.03
CA GLN A 89 4.84 -4.80 -15.81
C GLN A 89 5.44 -4.08 -17.02
N HIS A 90 6.68 -3.58 -16.92
CA HIS A 90 7.38 -2.97 -18.06
C HIS A 90 7.89 -4.01 -19.05
N LEU A 91 8.51 -5.09 -18.57
CA LEU A 91 9.09 -6.11 -19.45
C LEU A 91 8.02 -6.86 -20.23
N TYR A 92 6.86 -7.08 -19.64
CA TYR A 92 5.76 -7.83 -20.22
C TYR A 92 4.51 -6.95 -20.35
N HIS A 93 4.67 -5.72 -20.86
CA HIS A 93 3.59 -4.73 -20.96
C HIS A 93 2.30 -5.27 -21.59
N ASP A 94 2.40 -6.08 -22.65
CA ASP A 94 1.24 -6.72 -23.29
C ASP A 94 0.50 -7.68 -22.36
N TYR A 95 1.20 -8.39 -21.48
CA TYR A 95 0.57 -9.30 -20.51
C TYR A 95 -0.19 -8.53 -19.41
N PHE A 96 0.20 -7.28 -19.16
CA PHE A 96 -0.42 -6.42 -18.16
C PHE A 96 -1.41 -5.42 -18.78
N SER A 97 -1.74 -5.53 -20.08
CA SER A 97 -2.77 -4.68 -20.71
C SER A 97 -4.12 -4.83 -20.02
N ASP A 98 -4.47 -6.04 -19.58
CA ASP A 98 -5.75 -6.32 -18.92
C ASP A 98 -5.90 -5.53 -17.61
N PHE A 99 -4.80 -5.29 -16.89
CA PHE A 99 -4.82 -4.44 -15.70
C PHE A 99 -5.06 -2.97 -16.06
N ARG A 100 -4.52 -2.50 -17.20
CA ARG A 100 -4.76 -1.15 -17.70
C ARG A 100 -6.24 -0.96 -18.03
N GLU A 101 -6.82 -1.90 -18.76
CA GLU A 101 -8.24 -1.91 -19.12
C GLU A 101 -9.13 -1.98 -17.89
N LEU A 102 -8.84 -2.90 -16.97
CA LEU A 102 -9.55 -3.00 -15.69
C LEU A 102 -9.52 -1.68 -14.91
N TYR A 103 -8.36 -1.04 -14.82
CA TYR A 103 -8.24 0.22 -14.10
C TYR A 103 -9.12 1.31 -14.73
N GLN A 104 -9.12 1.41 -16.07
CA GLN A 104 -10.02 2.33 -16.80
C GLN A 104 -11.50 1.98 -16.58
N GLU A 105 -11.84 0.69 -16.56
CA GLU A 105 -13.19 0.21 -16.25
C GLU A 105 -13.61 0.66 -14.84
N ILE A 106 -12.76 0.48 -13.83
CA ILE A 106 -13.00 0.89 -12.44
C ILE A 106 -13.22 2.41 -12.33
N ILE A 107 -12.33 3.24 -12.87
CA ILE A 107 -12.48 4.70 -12.74
C ILE A 107 -13.74 5.22 -13.45
N SER A 108 -14.24 4.50 -14.46
CA SER A 108 -15.46 4.85 -15.19
C SER A 108 -16.74 4.33 -14.52
N SER A 109 -16.64 3.24 -13.77
CA SER A 109 -17.78 2.54 -13.17
C SER A 109 -18.17 3.06 -11.79
N PHE A 110 -17.21 3.64 -11.05
CA PHE A 110 -17.41 4.09 -9.69
C PHE A 110 -17.29 5.61 -9.57
N SER A 111 -18.13 6.22 -8.72
CA SER A 111 -18.11 7.66 -8.44
C SER A 111 -16.98 8.08 -7.48
N LEU A 112 -16.24 7.12 -6.92
CA LEU A 112 -15.11 7.36 -6.04
C LEU A 112 -13.86 7.80 -6.82
N SER A 113 -13.02 8.61 -6.16
CA SER A 113 -11.67 8.89 -6.67
C SER A 113 -10.82 7.62 -6.51
N VAL A 114 -10.47 6.96 -7.62
CA VAL A 114 -9.58 5.79 -7.60
C VAL A 114 -8.20 6.18 -8.14
N GLU A 115 -7.19 6.11 -7.29
CA GLU A 115 -5.81 6.48 -7.59
C GLU A 115 -4.94 5.23 -7.62
N ILE A 116 -4.11 5.10 -8.66
CA ILE A 116 -3.17 3.99 -8.77
C ILE A 116 -1.94 4.18 -7.87
N VAL A 117 -1.52 3.10 -7.21
CA VAL A 117 -0.27 3.02 -6.45
C VAL A 117 0.68 2.05 -7.13
N TRP A 118 1.84 2.53 -7.57
CA TRP A 118 2.83 1.69 -8.25
C TRP A 118 3.80 1.03 -7.25
N PRO A 119 3.81 -0.32 -7.16
CA PRO A 119 4.67 -1.05 -6.22
C PRO A 119 6.10 -1.20 -6.74
N TYR A 120 7.02 -1.46 -5.80
CA TYR A 120 8.40 -1.87 -6.10
C TYR A 120 9.19 -0.93 -7.02
N VAL A 121 8.94 0.38 -6.93
CA VAL A 121 9.72 1.39 -7.66
C VAL A 121 11.11 1.48 -7.02
N THR A 122 12.15 1.50 -7.84
CA THR A 122 13.54 1.58 -7.40
C THR A 122 14.21 2.88 -7.79
N GLN A 123 13.74 3.51 -8.87
CA GLN A 123 14.18 4.82 -9.31
C GLN A 123 13.01 5.59 -9.91
N LEU A 124 12.99 6.91 -9.72
CA LEU A 124 11.94 7.79 -10.24
C LEU A 124 11.81 7.75 -11.76
N ARG A 125 12.87 7.38 -12.50
CA ARG A 125 12.83 7.24 -13.96
C ARG A 125 11.95 6.07 -14.42
N GLU A 126 11.74 5.07 -13.57
CA GLU A 126 10.83 3.97 -13.93
C GLU A 126 9.39 4.49 -14.06
N CYS A 127 9.07 5.60 -13.39
CA CYS A 127 7.77 6.25 -13.51
C CYS A 127 7.51 6.93 -14.86
N ASP A 128 8.53 7.12 -15.73
CA ASP A 128 8.33 7.68 -17.07
C ASP A 128 7.46 6.79 -17.97
N LEU A 129 7.27 5.54 -17.57
CA LEU A 129 6.52 4.52 -18.30
C LEU A 129 5.07 4.37 -17.78
N PHE A 130 4.65 5.21 -16.83
CA PHE A 130 3.29 5.25 -16.32
C PHE A 130 2.37 6.01 -17.27
N GLU A 131 1.80 5.29 -18.23
CA GLU A 131 0.91 5.88 -19.24
C GLU A 131 -0.56 5.97 -18.77
N LEU A 132 -0.90 5.42 -17.60
CA LEU A 132 -2.30 5.20 -17.21
C LEU A 132 -3.01 6.42 -16.64
N THR A 133 -2.29 7.30 -15.96
CA THR A 133 -2.89 8.44 -15.28
C THR A 133 -1.99 9.68 -15.32
N PRO A 134 -2.57 10.89 -15.36
CA PRO A 134 -1.79 12.13 -15.26
C PRO A 134 -1.15 12.33 -13.89
N SER A 135 -1.54 11.51 -12.91
CA SER A 135 -1.05 11.58 -11.54
C SER A 135 -1.24 10.26 -10.82
N TYR A 136 -0.30 9.90 -9.95
CA TYR A 136 -0.25 8.58 -9.33
C TYR A 136 0.43 8.63 -7.96
N TYR A 137 0.30 7.53 -7.22
CA TYR A 137 1.07 7.26 -6.01
C TYR A 137 2.17 6.26 -6.32
N ILE A 138 3.24 6.29 -5.55
CA ILE A 138 4.30 5.27 -5.61
C ILE A 138 4.50 4.63 -4.25
N MET A 139 4.78 3.33 -4.25
CA MET A 139 5.13 2.63 -3.04
C MET A 139 6.65 2.72 -2.82
N VAL A 140 7.05 3.20 -1.65
CA VAL A 140 8.45 3.34 -1.23
C VAL A 140 8.83 2.10 -0.44
N GLU A 141 9.31 1.10 -1.17
CA GLU A 141 9.60 -0.25 -0.67
C GLU A 141 11.07 -0.63 -0.84
N THR A 142 11.86 0.19 -1.54
CA THR A 142 13.27 -0.12 -1.81
C THR A 142 14.17 0.98 -1.24
N PRO A 143 15.32 0.63 -0.63
CA PRO A 143 16.29 1.62 -0.17
C PRO A 143 16.80 2.51 -1.32
N ALA A 144 16.91 1.95 -2.53
CA ALA A 144 17.31 2.69 -3.72
C ALA A 144 16.38 3.87 -4.02
N LEU A 145 15.07 3.70 -3.88
CA LEU A 145 14.12 4.79 -4.13
C LEU A 145 14.22 5.89 -3.06
N LEU A 146 14.45 5.54 -1.78
CA LEU A 146 14.68 6.54 -0.74
C LEU A 146 15.85 7.45 -1.08
N ILE A 147 16.97 6.86 -1.53
CA ILE A 147 18.14 7.60 -1.96
C ILE A 147 17.82 8.46 -3.20
N ASP A 148 17.11 7.90 -4.18
CA ASP A 148 16.74 8.60 -5.41
C ASP A 148 15.83 9.81 -5.14
N LEU A 149 14.91 9.69 -4.18
CA LEU A 149 14.02 10.78 -3.73
C LEU A 149 14.78 11.95 -3.11
N VAL A 150 15.87 11.68 -2.38
CA VAL A 150 16.72 12.75 -1.81
C VAL A 150 17.55 13.44 -2.90
N GLN A 151 18.04 12.68 -3.87
CA GLN A 151 18.97 13.19 -4.88
C GLN A 151 18.28 13.94 -6.02
N LYS A 152 17.02 13.59 -6.32
CA LYS A 152 16.31 14.12 -7.50
C LYS A 152 15.15 15.02 -7.12
N ARG A 153 14.78 15.87 -8.08
CA ARG A 153 13.60 16.71 -7.96
C ARG A 153 12.33 15.84 -7.95
N ILE A 154 11.48 16.06 -6.94
CA ILE A 154 10.14 15.48 -6.86
C ILE A 154 9.35 15.80 -8.13
N ARG A 155 8.79 14.76 -8.75
CA ARG A 155 7.93 14.87 -9.94
C ARG A 155 6.56 15.42 -9.56
N LYS A 156 5.97 16.27 -10.41
CA LYS A 156 4.70 16.93 -10.10
C LYS A 156 3.52 15.96 -10.13
N GLU A 157 3.63 14.96 -10.98
CA GLU A 157 2.69 13.88 -11.26
C GLU A 157 2.51 12.95 -10.05
N ILE A 158 3.52 12.86 -9.18
CA ILE A 158 3.42 12.06 -7.94
C ILE A 158 2.54 12.81 -6.93
N LYS A 159 1.34 12.29 -6.66
CA LYS A 159 0.40 12.80 -5.66
C LYS A 159 0.82 12.48 -4.23
N GLY A 160 1.40 11.31 -4.02
CA GLY A 160 1.84 10.86 -2.72
C GLY A 160 2.63 9.56 -2.75
N TYR A 161 2.99 9.11 -1.56
CA TYR A 161 3.87 7.99 -1.30
C TYR A 161 3.23 7.04 -0.30
N VAL A 162 3.38 5.74 -0.55
CA VAL A 162 3.00 4.70 0.41
C VAL A 162 4.27 4.00 0.86
N ILE A 163 4.71 4.22 2.09
CA ILE A 163 5.91 3.59 2.65
C ILE A 163 5.59 2.14 2.95
N GLY A 164 6.15 1.20 2.18
CA GLY A 164 5.91 -0.23 2.36
C GLY A 164 7.00 -0.87 3.22
N LEU A 165 6.80 -0.86 4.55
CA LEU A 165 7.82 -1.26 5.52
C LEU A 165 8.30 -2.71 5.37
N ASN A 166 7.43 -3.61 4.94
CA ASN A 166 7.76 -5.03 4.88
C ASN A 166 8.86 -5.33 3.84
N ASP A 167 8.70 -4.84 2.61
CA ASP A 167 9.72 -5.02 1.58
C ASP A 167 10.92 -4.12 1.84
N LEU A 168 10.69 -2.90 2.37
CA LEU A 168 11.78 -1.99 2.73
C LEU A 168 12.70 -2.61 3.79
N TYR A 169 12.14 -3.22 4.84
CA TYR A 169 12.90 -3.93 5.86
C TYR A 169 13.70 -5.09 5.27
N SER A 170 13.02 -5.95 4.49
CA SER A 170 13.68 -7.10 3.89
C SER A 170 14.85 -6.71 2.99
N LEU A 171 14.70 -5.64 2.20
CA LEU A 171 15.74 -5.18 1.29
C LEU A 171 16.83 -4.38 2.00
N TYR A 172 16.51 -3.60 3.04
CA TYR A 172 17.47 -2.83 3.80
C TYR A 172 18.43 -3.74 4.58
N PHE A 173 17.89 -4.76 5.26
CA PHE A 173 18.69 -5.68 6.07
C PHE A 173 19.17 -6.93 5.31
N GLY A 174 18.74 -7.14 4.06
CA GLY A 174 19.05 -8.35 3.29
C GLY A 174 18.43 -9.61 3.91
N ALA A 175 17.26 -9.48 4.55
CA ALA A 175 16.61 -10.56 5.29
C ALA A 175 15.27 -10.97 4.64
N SER A 176 15.07 -12.27 4.41
CA SER A 176 13.76 -12.78 4.00
C SER A 176 12.75 -12.68 5.14
N ARG A 177 11.49 -12.39 4.81
CA ARG A 177 10.37 -12.30 5.77
C ARG A 177 10.13 -13.59 6.57
N GLN A 178 10.69 -14.71 6.10
CA GLN A 178 10.54 -16.04 6.67
C GLN A 178 11.62 -16.41 7.70
N VAL A 179 12.60 -15.52 7.94
CA VAL A 179 13.71 -15.78 8.88
C VAL A 179 13.36 -15.25 10.27
N SER A 180 13.76 -15.97 11.32
CA SER A 180 13.42 -15.73 12.73
C SER A 180 13.81 -14.36 13.30
N TYR A 181 14.72 -13.62 12.64
CA TYR A 181 15.12 -12.27 13.05
C TYR A 181 14.30 -11.16 12.39
N TYR A 182 13.45 -11.50 11.40
CA TYR A 182 12.48 -10.55 10.84
C TYR A 182 11.53 -10.11 11.97
N ARG A 183 11.40 -8.79 12.19
CA ARG A 183 10.43 -8.11 13.10
C ARG A 183 10.81 -7.88 14.58
N GLN A 184 12.07 -7.98 15.01
CA GLN A 184 12.36 -7.70 16.44
C GLN A 184 12.33 -6.20 16.78
N ASP A 185 12.70 -5.32 15.86
CA ASP A 185 12.55 -3.87 15.98
C ASP A 185 12.63 -3.19 14.60
N MET A 186 11.67 -2.33 14.25
CA MET A 186 11.72 -1.53 13.01
C MET A 186 12.09 -0.07 13.28
N SER A 187 12.30 0.33 14.54
CA SER A 187 12.51 1.73 14.93
C SER A 187 13.69 2.38 14.19
N GLU A 188 14.80 1.65 14.02
CA GLU A 188 15.96 2.15 13.28
C GLU A 188 15.59 2.45 11.81
N LEU A 189 14.94 1.50 11.14
CA LEU A 189 14.49 1.67 9.76
C LEU A 189 13.47 2.79 9.62
N ILE A 190 12.53 2.91 10.56
CA ILE A 190 11.51 3.97 10.57
C ILE A 190 12.18 5.34 10.72
N ASN A 191 13.09 5.50 11.70
CA ASN A 191 13.81 6.75 11.88
C ASN A 191 14.65 7.11 10.64
N PHE A 192 15.36 6.15 10.07
CA PHE A 192 16.07 6.34 8.81
C PHE A 192 15.14 6.77 7.68
N THR A 193 13.98 6.12 7.54
CA THR A 193 13.01 6.43 6.48
C THR A 193 12.44 7.84 6.65
N ILE A 194 12.13 8.25 7.88
CA ILE A 194 11.66 9.60 8.19
C ILE A 194 12.74 10.64 7.86
N GLU A 195 13.99 10.40 8.24
CA GLU A 195 15.11 11.29 7.89
C GLU A 195 15.24 11.47 6.38
N MET A 196 15.05 10.40 5.61
CA MET A 196 15.08 10.44 4.14
C MET A 196 13.86 11.19 3.56
N ILE A 197 12.68 11.04 4.16
CA ILE A 197 11.46 11.81 3.80
C ILE A 197 11.73 13.32 3.99
N GLU A 198 12.25 13.71 5.15
CA GLU A 198 12.57 15.11 5.47
C GLU A 198 13.63 15.68 4.52
N LYS A 199 14.69 14.92 4.23
CA LYS A 199 15.75 15.31 3.29
C LYS A 199 15.24 15.47 1.86
N SER A 200 14.33 14.60 1.43
CA SER A 200 13.76 14.64 0.08
C SER A 200 12.71 15.74 -0.10
N LYS A 201 12.23 16.35 1.00
CA LYS A 201 11.20 17.40 1.01
C LYS A 201 9.85 16.90 0.49
N ILE A 202 9.56 15.60 0.63
CA ILE A 202 8.31 14.99 0.17
C ILE A 202 7.19 15.09 1.21
N GLU A 203 7.44 15.61 2.42
CA GLU A 203 6.47 15.77 3.51
C GLU A 203 5.25 16.63 3.13
N LYS A 204 5.37 17.44 2.06
CA LYS A 204 4.27 18.25 1.52
C LYS A 204 3.30 17.45 0.64
N LYS A 205 3.61 16.18 0.36
CA LYS A 205 2.77 15.24 -0.39
C LYS A 205 2.03 14.33 0.60
N TYR A 206 1.02 13.62 0.14
CA TYR A 206 0.38 12.59 0.95
C TYR A 206 1.40 11.47 1.23
N ILE A 207 1.56 11.10 2.50
CA ILE A 207 2.42 10.00 2.92
C ILE A 207 1.57 9.04 3.74
N TYR A 208 1.52 7.79 3.30
CA TYR A 208 0.89 6.68 4.01
C TYR A 208 1.96 5.70 4.45
N TRP A 209 1.74 5.02 5.58
CA TRP A 209 2.61 3.96 6.06
C TRP A 209 1.87 2.63 6.01
N ALA A 210 2.39 1.67 5.26
CA ALA A 210 1.79 0.35 5.08
C ALA A 210 2.80 -0.74 5.48
N GLY A 211 2.32 -1.76 6.18
CA GLY A 211 3.14 -2.92 6.52
C GLY A 211 2.66 -3.63 7.77
N TYR A 212 3.40 -4.65 8.18
CA TYR A 212 3.21 -5.30 9.47
C TYR A 212 4.17 -4.63 10.46
N TYR A 213 3.69 -3.61 11.15
CA TYR A 213 4.44 -2.95 12.21
C TYR A 213 3.86 -3.29 13.57
N ALA A 214 4.74 -3.41 14.58
CA ALA A 214 4.30 -3.55 15.95
C ALA A 214 3.71 -2.21 16.44
N GLU A 215 2.97 -2.27 17.53
CA GLU A 215 2.35 -1.09 18.13
C GLU A 215 3.36 0.01 18.50
N LYS A 216 4.53 -0.37 19.02
CA LYS A 216 5.63 0.57 19.32
C LYS A 216 6.09 1.34 18.07
N ASP A 217 6.11 0.67 16.92
CA ASP A 217 6.57 1.20 15.65
C ASP A 217 5.50 2.16 15.08
N ALA A 218 4.21 1.80 15.19
CA ALA A 218 3.09 2.68 14.82
C ALA A 218 3.10 3.99 15.63
N ARG A 219 3.29 3.89 16.95
CA ARG A 219 3.39 5.05 17.84
C ARG A 219 4.55 5.96 17.42
N LEU A 220 5.71 5.39 17.14
CA LEU A 220 6.88 6.15 16.68
C LEU A 220 6.56 6.93 15.40
N ILE A 221 5.88 6.33 14.43
CA ILE A 221 5.46 6.99 13.19
C ILE A 221 4.53 8.17 13.48
N VAL A 222 3.54 7.99 14.35
CA VAL A 222 2.57 9.04 14.73
C VAL A 222 3.23 10.15 15.54
N GLU A 223 4.10 9.83 16.50
CA GLU A 223 4.87 10.80 17.29
C GLU A 223 5.75 11.70 16.41
N LYS A 224 6.13 11.23 15.23
CA LYS A 224 6.88 11.97 14.22
C LYS A 224 5.98 12.77 13.26
N GLY A 225 4.67 12.79 13.49
CA GLY A 225 3.69 13.59 12.75
C GLY A 225 3.08 12.89 11.53
N PHE A 226 3.24 11.57 11.37
CA PHE A 226 2.64 10.82 10.27
C PHE A 226 1.40 10.06 10.74
N GLU A 227 0.22 10.56 10.40
CA GLU A 227 -1.06 10.01 10.91
C GLU A 227 -1.72 9.00 9.96
N ASN A 228 -1.31 8.94 8.68
CA ASN A 228 -1.94 8.07 7.69
C ASN A 228 -1.36 6.66 7.72
N LEU A 229 -1.87 5.84 8.64
CA LEU A 229 -1.49 4.44 8.83
C LEU A 229 -2.42 3.50 8.06
N ILE A 230 -1.86 2.56 7.27
CA ILE A 230 -2.58 1.48 6.58
C ILE A 230 -2.36 0.20 7.37
N ILE A 231 -3.39 -0.21 8.12
CA ILE A 231 -3.38 -1.35 9.02
C ILE A 231 -4.28 -2.46 8.46
N ASP A 232 -3.82 -3.70 8.55
CA ASP A 232 -4.63 -4.87 8.26
C ASP A 232 -5.72 -5.02 9.34
N GLN A 233 -7.00 -5.01 8.95
CA GLN A 233 -8.13 -5.10 9.88
C GLN A 233 -8.09 -6.39 10.73
N GLN A 234 -7.51 -7.48 10.22
CA GLN A 234 -7.39 -8.74 10.96
C GLN A 234 -6.34 -8.68 12.09
N ALA A 235 -5.40 -7.73 12.03
CA ALA A 235 -4.38 -7.55 13.08
C ALA A 235 -4.92 -6.88 14.35
N LEU A 236 -6.19 -6.44 14.35
CA LEU A 236 -6.84 -5.75 15.47
C LEU A 236 -7.46 -6.71 16.52
N THR A 237 -7.31 -8.03 16.37
CA THR A 237 -7.78 -9.03 17.35
C THR A 237 -6.64 -9.49 18.26
N CYS A 238 -6.18 -8.65 19.19
CA CYS A 238 -5.29 -9.07 20.30
C CYS A 238 -5.85 -8.59 21.65
N THR A 239 -5.92 -9.51 22.62
CA THR A 239 -6.75 -9.44 23.84
C THR A 239 -6.00 -9.09 25.13
N ASP A 240 -4.93 -8.29 25.10
CA ASP A 240 -4.12 -8.02 26.31
C ASP A 240 -4.11 -6.56 26.76
N SER A 241 -4.29 -6.40 28.08
CA SER A 241 -4.48 -5.17 28.88
C SER A 241 -3.30 -4.19 28.91
N THR A 242 -2.32 -4.36 28.02
CA THR A 242 -1.22 -3.40 27.81
C THR A 242 -1.61 -2.29 26.82
N MET A 243 -2.73 -2.49 26.13
CA MET A 243 -3.38 -1.58 25.20
C MET A 243 -3.83 -0.24 25.83
N ASP A 244 -4.21 -0.16 27.11
CA ASP A 244 -4.78 1.09 27.67
C ASP A 244 -3.85 2.33 27.58
N LYS A 245 -2.54 2.13 27.46
CA LYS A 245 -1.58 3.25 27.28
C LYS A 245 -1.35 3.64 25.82
N VAL A 246 -1.80 2.83 24.88
CA VAL A 246 -1.66 3.03 23.42
C VAL A 246 -2.93 3.63 22.87
N TRP A 247 -4.05 3.16 23.42
CA TRP A 247 -5.38 3.67 23.18
C TRP A 247 -5.50 5.14 23.63
N GLY A 248 -4.74 5.64 24.61
CA GLY A 248 -4.75 7.07 24.96
C GLY A 248 -4.33 8.07 23.84
N LEU A 249 -3.57 7.63 22.83
CA LEU A 249 -3.28 8.41 21.61
C LEU A 249 -4.25 8.06 20.45
N TYR A 250 -4.87 6.89 20.50
CA TYR A 250 -5.81 6.34 19.52
C TYR A 250 -7.31 6.67 19.82
N ASP A 251 -7.67 6.99 21.06
CA ASP A 251 -9.04 7.15 21.57
C ASP A 251 -9.69 8.48 21.14
N LYS A 252 -8.90 9.45 20.68
CA LYS A 252 -9.45 10.64 20.02
C LYS A 252 -9.93 10.36 18.58
N GLN A 253 -9.66 9.17 18.03
CA GLN A 253 -10.04 8.80 16.67
C GLN A 253 -10.92 7.53 16.57
N LEU A 254 -11.05 6.72 17.62
CA LEU A 254 -11.59 5.34 17.52
C LEU A 254 -12.90 5.02 18.23
N GLU A 255 -13.70 5.99 18.69
CA GLU A 255 -15.04 5.69 19.21
C GLU A 255 -16.03 5.18 18.13
N LYS A 256 -15.52 4.79 16.94
CA LYS A 256 -16.30 4.51 15.72
C LYS A 256 -16.05 3.25 14.95
N ILE A 257 -15.06 2.45 15.31
CA ILE A 257 -14.85 1.15 14.68
C ILE A 257 -15.45 0.06 15.56
N ARG A 258 -16.74 0.20 15.90
CA ARG A 258 -17.48 -0.85 16.62
C ARG A 258 -18.70 -1.40 15.91
N ARG A 259 -18.90 -1.13 14.61
CA ARG A 259 -19.95 -1.79 13.83
C ARG A 259 -19.51 -2.09 12.38
N VAL A 260 -19.42 -3.39 12.08
CA VAL A 260 -19.54 -4.05 10.75
C VAL A 260 -18.30 -3.88 9.86
N LEU A 261 -17.50 -4.87 9.45
CA LEU A 261 -17.55 -6.36 9.40
C LEU A 261 -16.27 -6.95 10.01
#